data_AF-A0A4U0H822-F1
#
_entry.id   AF-A0A4U0H822-F1
#
_cell.length_a   1.000
_cell.length_b   1.000
_cell.length_c   1.000
_cell.angle_alpha   90.00
_cell.angle_beta   90.00
_cell.angle_gamma   90.00
#
_symmetry.space_group_name_H-M   'P 1'
#
loop_
_entity.id
_entity.type
_entity.pdbx_description
1 polymer ?
#
loop_
_entity_poly.entity_id
_entity_poly.type
_entity_poly.pdbx_seq_one_letter_code
_entity_poly.pdbx_strand_id
1 'polypeptide(L)'
;MTGWAGPLQRPLPGLLASSVSCWHATASPGWGCSARSSVSPAGCPGRMRRRVRPPNRYAPRQSAGRRRQWTNPACRAAGTPQREEHVVTETNVEAENAAVAAMVRHHTELVARVQATTAELTRAVDIGDDDTAYNAQGILLEWGEREMLPHAEAEETQLYRPAGAREEARLLVEVLLADHQDLATLLDELRGAAGIEAAAVASTLSRLFALHIEKENRVLLPFIARTPDLSLSAAVEGLVELVGDTPVHAPDEGRHAHG
;
A
#
# COMPACT_ATOMS: atom_id res chain seq x y z
N MET A 1 -28.97 27.83 38.74
CA MET A 1 -28.05 27.66 39.88
C MET A 1 -27.98 26.16 40.12
N THR A 2 -26.92 25.38 39.91
CA THR A 2 -25.47 25.51 39.74
C THR A 2 -25.05 24.24 38.97
N GLY A 3 -24.34 24.31 37.85
CA GLY A 3 -22.89 24.47 37.82
C GLY A 3 -22.19 23.10 37.94
N TRP A 4 -22.06 22.37 36.84
CA TRP A 4 -21.18 21.19 36.75
C TRP A 4 -20.07 21.47 35.73
N ALA A 5 -18.86 21.57 36.27
CA ALA A 5 -17.63 21.87 35.55
C ALA A 5 -17.08 20.60 34.90
N GLY A 6 -16.72 20.70 33.61
CA GLY A 6 -15.96 19.65 32.92
C GLY A 6 -14.47 19.71 33.24
N PRO A 7 -13.70 18.64 32.93
CA PRO A 7 -12.25 18.74 32.88
C PRO A 7 -11.70 18.59 31.45
N LEU A 8 -10.92 19.62 31.09
CA LEU A 8 -9.57 19.54 30.51
C LEU A 8 -9.39 18.86 29.14
N GLN A 9 -9.48 19.68 28.10
CA GLN A 9 -8.82 19.48 26.82
C GLN A 9 -7.30 19.37 27.01
N ARG A 10 -6.72 18.25 26.55
CA ARG A 10 -5.28 18.11 26.34
C ARG A 10 -4.94 18.55 24.90
N PRO A 11 -3.83 19.28 24.67
CA PRO A 11 -3.43 19.67 23.33
C PRO A 11 -2.90 18.47 22.53
N LEU A 12 -3.31 18.38 21.26
CA LEU A 12 -2.79 17.45 20.26
C LEU A 12 -1.31 17.78 19.96
N PRO A 13 -0.38 16.80 19.94
CA PRO A 13 0.94 17.00 19.38
C PRO A 13 0.86 17.05 17.84
N GLY A 14 1.75 17.85 17.27
CA GLY A 14 1.69 18.35 15.90
C GLY A 14 1.85 17.30 14.80
N LEU A 15 1.22 17.63 13.68
CA LEU A 15 1.44 17.10 12.35
C LEU A 15 2.94 17.12 12.01
N LEU A 16 3.56 15.95 12.01
CA LEU A 16 4.76 15.70 11.23
C LEU A 16 4.28 15.17 9.87
N ALA A 17 4.64 15.88 8.82
CA ALA A 17 4.56 15.38 7.46
C ALA A 17 5.50 14.18 7.36
N SER A 18 4.95 12.96 7.37
CA SER A 18 5.70 11.76 7.03
C SER A 18 5.87 11.72 5.51
N SER A 19 7.13 11.70 5.10
CA SER A 19 7.55 11.44 3.74
C SER A 19 6.97 10.13 3.25
N VAL A 20 6.38 10.15 2.06
CA VAL A 20 6.11 8.96 1.25
C VAL A 20 7.45 8.25 1.02
N SER A 21 7.69 7.18 1.75
CA SER A 21 8.80 6.27 1.46
C SER A 21 8.30 5.28 0.42
N CYS A 22 8.79 5.42 -0.82
CA CYS A 22 8.70 4.35 -1.80
C CYS A 22 9.32 3.08 -1.20
N TRP A 23 8.57 1.99 -1.22
CA TRP A 23 9.06 0.66 -0.93
C TRP A 23 10.15 0.30 -1.95
N HIS A 24 11.41 0.42 -1.56
CA HIS A 24 12.51 -0.24 -2.26
C HIS A 24 12.80 -1.55 -1.56
N ALA A 25 12.22 -2.63 -2.08
CA ALA A 25 12.68 -3.99 -1.81
C ALA A 25 14.12 -4.11 -2.29
N THR A 26 15.06 -4.18 -1.35
CA THR A 26 16.44 -4.56 -1.66
C THR A 26 16.52 -6.08 -1.59
N ALA A 27 16.57 -6.70 -2.76
CA ALA A 27 16.99 -8.09 -2.88
C ALA A 27 18.43 -8.24 -2.34
N SER A 28 18.66 -9.20 -1.45
CA SER A 28 20.01 -9.66 -1.09
C SER A 28 20.11 -11.17 -1.29
N PRO A 29 21.16 -11.67 -1.96
CA PRO A 29 21.47 -13.08 -2.01
C PRO A 29 22.42 -13.47 -0.87
N GLY A 30 22.41 -14.76 -0.51
CA GLY A 30 23.61 -15.43 -0.02
C GLY A 30 23.52 -16.05 1.36
N TRP A 31 23.32 -17.36 1.38
CA TRP A 31 23.71 -18.24 2.48
C TRP A 31 25.25 -18.26 2.62
N GLY A 32 25.77 -18.17 3.84
CA GLY A 32 27.19 -18.27 4.13
C GLY A 32 27.51 -18.31 5.64
N CYS A 33 28.24 -19.34 6.05
CA CYS A 33 28.50 -19.80 7.42
C CYS A 33 29.33 -18.87 8.36
N SER A 34 28.97 -18.94 9.65
CA SER A 34 29.81 -19.09 10.87
C SER A 34 31.04 -18.20 11.12
N ALA A 35 31.01 -17.42 12.22
CA ALA A 35 32.01 -17.51 13.32
C ALA A 35 31.64 -16.64 14.52
N ARG A 36 31.77 -17.22 15.73
CA ARG A 36 31.78 -16.53 17.04
C ARG A 36 33.03 -15.65 17.17
N SER A 37 32.91 -14.51 17.85
CA SER A 37 33.78 -14.16 18.99
C SER A 37 33.32 -12.87 19.70
N SER A 38 33.50 -12.91 21.01
CA SER A 38 33.07 -12.00 22.06
C SER A 38 34.09 -10.90 22.39
N VAL A 39 33.63 -9.95 23.23
CA VAL A 39 34.34 -9.13 24.22
C VAL A 39 34.61 -7.65 23.84
N SER A 40 33.88 -6.76 24.53
CA SER A 40 34.31 -5.38 24.88
C SER A 40 35.14 -5.40 26.17
N PRO A 41 35.94 -4.35 26.46
CA PRO A 41 35.46 -3.39 27.47
C PRO A 41 35.92 -1.91 27.32
N ALA A 42 35.01 -1.03 27.77
CA ALA A 42 35.14 0.20 28.59
C ALA A 42 36.34 1.17 28.50
N GLY A 43 36.02 2.49 28.48
CA GLY A 43 36.89 3.55 29.02
C GLY A 43 36.59 4.99 28.55
N CYS A 44 35.78 5.76 29.30
CA CYS A 44 35.62 7.23 29.21
C CYS A 44 36.81 7.99 29.88
N PRO A 45 36.83 9.35 30.08
CA PRO A 45 36.02 10.47 29.55
C PRO A 45 36.86 11.71 29.09
N GLY A 46 36.22 12.73 28.47
CA GLY A 46 36.81 14.08 28.50
C GLY A 46 36.30 15.17 27.55
N ARG A 47 35.55 16.12 28.14
CA ARG A 47 35.62 17.59 27.93
C ARG A 47 34.80 18.30 26.82
N MET A 48 33.78 19.00 27.33
CA MET A 48 33.40 20.42 27.12
C MET A 48 33.14 20.99 25.70
N ARG A 49 31.84 21.22 25.47
CA ARG A 49 31.18 22.51 25.14
C ARG A 49 31.94 23.50 24.24
N ARG A 50 31.34 23.81 23.08
CA ARG A 50 31.05 25.19 22.66
C ARG A 50 29.89 25.23 21.66
N ARG A 51 28.76 25.78 22.12
CA ARG A 51 27.67 26.29 21.28
C ARG A 51 28.12 27.62 20.68
N VAL A 52 28.00 27.79 19.36
CA VAL A 52 27.95 29.12 18.75
C VAL A 52 26.96 29.11 17.57
N ARG A 53 25.88 29.85 17.74
CA ARG A 53 24.99 30.42 16.71
C ARG A 53 24.34 31.66 17.37
N PRO A 54 23.88 32.69 16.64
CA PRO A 54 24.20 33.18 15.31
C PRO A 54 24.61 34.68 15.39
N PRO A 55 24.60 35.44 14.27
CA PRO A 55 23.70 36.59 14.33
C PRO A 55 22.79 36.73 13.11
N ASN A 56 21.52 36.97 13.45
CA ASN A 56 20.47 37.50 12.61
C ASN A 56 20.76 38.98 12.32
N ARG A 57 20.69 39.42 11.05
CA ARG A 57 20.60 40.82 10.67
C ARG A 57 19.46 40.98 9.67
N TYR A 58 18.30 41.38 10.19
CA TYR A 58 17.27 42.08 9.44
C TYR A 58 17.49 43.59 9.59
N ALA A 59 17.69 44.29 8.48
CA ALA A 59 17.25 45.67 8.28
C ALA A 59 17.17 45.96 6.77
N PRO A 60 16.21 46.79 6.31
CA PRO A 60 15.76 46.83 4.92
C PRO A 60 16.55 47.85 4.10
N ARG A 61 16.73 47.58 2.80
CA ARG A 61 17.12 48.60 1.83
C ARG A 61 16.13 48.61 0.67
N GLN A 62 15.37 49.69 0.61
CA GLN A 62 14.60 50.08 -0.55
C GLN A 62 15.57 50.48 -1.66
N SER A 63 15.36 49.96 -2.87
CA SER A 63 15.87 50.58 -4.09
C SER A 63 14.96 50.24 -5.24
N ALA A 64 14.23 51.26 -5.67
CA ALA A 64 13.52 51.34 -6.93
C ALA A 64 14.48 51.04 -8.11
N GLY A 65 14.01 50.30 -9.12
CA GLY A 65 14.82 50.09 -10.30
C GLY A 65 14.26 49.12 -11.34
N ARG A 66 13.42 49.65 -12.24
CA ARG A 66 13.32 49.28 -13.66
C ARG A 66 12.71 47.90 -14.00
N ARG A 67 11.43 47.98 -14.39
CA ARG A 67 10.79 47.07 -15.36
C ARG A 67 11.71 46.90 -16.58
N ARG A 68 12.06 45.66 -16.90
CA ARG A 68 12.43 45.27 -18.27
C ARG A 68 11.28 44.45 -18.81
N GLN A 69 10.52 45.08 -19.72
CA GLN A 69 9.59 44.42 -20.61
C GLN A 69 10.41 43.50 -21.52
N TRP A 70 10.19 42.20 -21.40
CA TRP A 70 10.61 41.22 -22.40
C TRP A 70 9.42 41.01 -23.33
N THR A 71 9.44 41.67 -24.48
CA THR A 71 8.55 41.33 -25.60
C THR A 71 9.29 40.33 -26.48
N ASN A 72 8.81 39.08 -26.51
CA ASN A 72 9.16 38.13 -27.58
C ASN A 72 7.96 38.00 -28.53
N PRO A 73 8.15 38.13 -29.85
CA PRO A 73 7.10 37.98 -30.83
C PRO A 73 6.90 36.49 -31.20
N ALA A 74 5.63 36.11 -31.32
CA ALA A 74 5.05 35.05 -32.17
C ALA A 74 5.83 33.73 -32.37
N CYS A 75 5.35 32.67 -31.70
CA CYS A 75 5.12 31.37 -32.34
C CYS A 75 3.65 30.99 -32.15
N ARG A 76 2.92 30.91 -33.26
CA ARG A 76 1.56 30.36 -33.34
C ARG A 76 1.61 28.83 -33.28
N ALA A 77 0.56 28.27 -32.68
CA ALA A 77 -0.02 26.95 -32.90
C ALA A 77 0.85 25.72 -32.58
N ALA A 78 0.75 25.26 -31.34
CA ALA A 78 0.60 23.83 -31.07
C ALA A 78 -0.83 23.66 -30.54
N GLY A 79 -1.64 22.83 -31.21
CA GLY A 79 -2.98 22.50 -30.77
C GLY A 79 -2.94 22.00 -29.33
N THR A 80 -3.88 22.45 -28.51
CA THR A 80 -4.22 21.77 -27.26
C THR A 80 -4.43 20.29 -27.60
N PRO A 81 -3.71 19.34 -26.99
CA PRO A 81 -4.19 17.97 -27.00
C PRO A 81 -5.57 18.04 -26.36
N GLN A 82 -6.59 17.67 -27.14
CA GLN A 82 -7.91 17.48 -26.57
C GLN A 82 -7.72 16.42 -25.48
N ARG A 83 -7.86 16.84 -24.21
CA ARG A 83 -8.27 15.91 -23.17
C ARG A 83 -9.52 15.29 -23.76
N GLU A 84 -9.45 14.02 -24.13
CA GLU A 84 -10.64 13.24 -24.41
C GLU A 84 -11.44 13.30 -23.12
N GLU A 85 -12.39 14.24 -23.10
CA GLU A 85 -13.43 14.30 -22.09
C GLU A 85 -14.10 12.95 -22.20
N HIS A 86 -13.95 12.13 -21.17
CA HIS A 86 -14.55 10.80 -21.13
C HIS A 86 -16.06 11.01 -20.98
N VAL A 87 -16.71 11.32 -22.10
CA VAL A 87 -18.15 11.51 -22.19
C VAL A 87 -18.76 10.18 -21.80
N VAL A 88 -19.53 10.18 -20.71
CA VAL A 88 -20.21 8.98 -20.24
C VAL A 88 -21.25 8.56 -21.28
N THR A 89 -20.92 7.56 -22.08
CA THR A 89 -21.84 6.87 -22.98
C THR A 89 -22.44 5.65 -22.28
N GLU A 90 -23.57 5.14 -22.78
CA GLU A 90 -24.19 3.91 -22.23
C GLU A 90 -23.24 2.70 -22.28
N THR A 91 -22.40 2.62 -23.33
CA THR A 91 -21.33 1.63 -23.47
C THR A 91 -20.21 1.76 -22.43
N ASN A 92 -19.98 2.97 -21.90
CA ASN A 92 -19.02 3.19 -20.82
C ASN A 92 -19.54 2.59 -19.50
N VAL A 93 -20.84 2.73 -19.22
CA VAL A 93 -21.45 2.23 -17.98
C VAL A 93 -21.39 0.70 -17.87
N GLU A 94 -21.63 -0.03 -18.97
CA GLU A 94 -21.52 -1.49 -18.98
C GLU A 94 -20.08 -1.97 -18.72
N ALA A 95 -19.09 -1.34 -19.37
CA ALA A 95 -17.67 -1.66 -19.17
C ALA A 95 -17.22 -1.40 -17.72
N GLU A 96 -17.62 -0.26 -17.15
CA GLU A 96 -17.31 0.08 -15.76
C GLU A 96 -17.96 -0.91 -14.77
N ASN A 97 -19.21 -1.31 -15.00
CA ASN A 97 -19.88 -2.33 -14.18
C ASN A 97 -19.20 -3.70 -14.28
N ALA A 98 -18.76 -4.10 -15.48
CA ALA A 98 -18.02 -5.34 -15.67
C ALA A 98 -16.66 -5.31 -14.93
N ALA A 99 -15.97 -4.16 -14.94
CA ALA A 99 -14.73 -3.96 -14.21
C ALA A 99 -14.94 -4.03 -12.69
N VAL A 100 -16.00 -3.40 -12.15
CA VAL A 100 -16.38 -3.56 -10.73
C VAL A 100 -16.60 -5.03 -10.39
N ALA A 101 -17.38 -5.74 -11.21
CA ALA A 101 -17.66 -7.15 -10.96
C ALA A 101 -16.40 -8.02 -11.04
N ALA A 102 -15.45 -7.72 -11.92
CA ALA A 102 -14.18 -8.42 -12.02
C ALA A 102 -13.31 -8.22 -10.77
N MET A 103 -13.13 -6.98 -10.34
CA MET A 103 -12.38 -6.64 -9.12
C MET A 103 -13.00 -7.31 -7.88
N VAL A 104 -14.32 -7.25 -7.72
CA VAL A 104 -15.02 -7.90 -6.59
C VAL A 104 -14.79 -9.41 -6.57
N ARG A 105 -14.76 -10.08 -7.73
CA ARG A 105 -14.45 -11.52 -7.80
C ARG A 105 -13.01 -11.81 -7.36
N HIS A 106 -12.04 -11.09 -7.93
CA HIS A 106 -10.63 -11.21 -7.55
C HIS A 106 -10.41 -10.96 -6.05
N HIS A 107 -11.02 -9.91 -5.52
CA HIS A 107 -11.01 -9.59 -4.09
C HIS A 107 -11.61 -10.70 -3.22
N THR A 108 -12.68 -11.34 -3.69
CA THR A 108 -13.28 -12.49 -3.01
C THR A 108 -12.30 -13.66 -2.93
N GLU A 109 -11.55 -13.91 -4.00
CA GLU A 109 -10.54 -14.98 -4.05
C GLU A 109 -9.37 -14.71 -3.10
N LEU A 110 -8.83 -13.47 -3.10
CA LEU A 110 -7.77 -13.06 -2.16
C LEU A 110 -8.21 -13.20 -0.69
N VAL A 111 -9.42 -12.74 -0.36
CA VAL A 111 -9.98 -12.86 1.00
C VAL A 111 -10.17 -14.31 1.39
N ALA A 112 -10.69 -15.15 0.50
CA ALA A 112 -10.88 -16.57 0.77
C ALA A 112 -9.53 -17.27 1.04
N ARG A 113 -8.49 -16.92 0.28
CA ARG A 113 -7.14 -17.46 0.45
C ARG A 113 -6.57 -17.15 1.83
N VAL A 114 -6.55 -15.88 2.24
CA VAL A 114 -6.00 -15.49 3.56
C VAL A 114 -6.79 -16.11 4.71
N GLN A 115 -8.12 -16.19 4.59
CA GLN A 115 -8.97 -16.81 5.61
C GLN A 115 -8.72 -18.31 5.75
N ALA A 116 -8.57 -19.02 4.64
CA ALA A 116 -8.30 -20.46 4.65
C ALA A 116 -6.95 -20.78 5.32
N THR A 117 -5.87 -20.10 4.91
CA THR A 117 -4.54 -20.33 5.48
C THR A 117 -4.48 -19.91 6.95
N THR A 118 -5.13 -18.82 7.33
CA THR A 118 -5.22 -18.37 8.74
C THR A 118 -5.98 -19.39 9.60
N ALA A 119 -7.07 -19.96 9.10
CA ALA A 119 -7.84 -20.99 9.79
C ALA A 119 -7.03 -22.28 9.96
N GLU A 120 -6.19 -22.63 8.98
CA GLU A 120 -5.26 -23.76 9.07
C GLU A 120 -4.19 -23.53 10.15
N LEU A 121 -3.52 -22.38 10.12
CA LEU A 121 -2.54 -22.00 11.14
C LEU A 121 -3.16 -22.04 12.54
N THR A 122 -4.32 -21.42 12.72
CA THR A 122 -5.01 -21.37 14.02
C THR A 122 -5.36 -22.76 14.52
N ARG A 123 -5.86 -23.64 13.65
CA ARG A 123 -6.20 -25.03 13.99
C ARG A 123 -4.96 -25.83 14.38
N ALA A 124 -3.88 -25.71 13.62
CA ALA A 124 -2.62 -26.41 13.89
C ALA A 124 -2.04 -26.02 15.25
N VAL A 125 -2.06 -24.71 15.58
CA VAL A 125 -1.67 -24.20 16.89
C VAL A 125 -2.57 -24.75 18.00
N ASP A 126 -3.88 -24.80 17.80
CA ASP A 126 -4.85 -25.30 18.80
C ASP A 126 -4.62 -26.78 19.17
N ILE A 127 -4.28 -27.62 18.18
CA ILE A 127 -4.01 -29.05 18.40
C ILE A 127 -2.55 -29.37 18.74
N GLY A 128 -1.66 -28.38 18.76
CA GLY A 128 -0.22 -28.56 19.01
C GLY A 128 0.55 -29.25 17.87
N ASP A 129 0.12 -29.06 16.62
CA ASP A 129 0.81 -29.56 15.43
C ASP A 129 1.77 -28.48 14.89
N ASP A 130 2.98 -28.47 15.45
CA ASP A 130 4.00 -27.46 15.15
C ASP A 130 4.45 -27.45 13.68
N ASP A 131 4.52 -28.62 13.03
CA ASP A 131 4.97 -28.72 11.63
C ASP A 131 3.92 -28.11 10.69
N THR A 132 2.63 -28.41 10.90
CA THR A 132 1.55 -27.80 10.11
C THR A 132 1.45 -26.31 10.38
N ALA A 133 1.61 -25.86 11.63
CA ALA A 133 1.60 -24.45 11.97
C ALA A 133 2.73 -23.69 11.27
N TYR A 134 3.96 -24.22 11.31
CA TYR A 134 5.11 -23.61 10.62
C TYR A 134 4.88 -23.51 9.11
N ASN A 135 4.36 -24.58 8.48
CA ASN A 135 4.07 -24.57 7.05
C ASN A 135 2.98 -23.56 6.67
N ALA A 136 1.87 -23.51 7.41
CA ALA A 136 0.77 -22.57 7.16
C ALA A 136 1.22 -21.11 7.32
N GLN A 137 2.03 -20.82 8.33
CA GLN A 137 2.64 -19.50 8.52
C GLN A 137 3.55 -19.12 7.34
N GLY A 138 4.42 -20.02 6.89
CA GLY A 138 5.29 -19.81 5.74
C GLY A 138 4.51 -19.52 4.45
N ILE A 139 3.46 -20.31 4.19
CA ILE A 139 2.56 -20.10 3.03
C ILE A 139 1.88 -18.72 3.09
N LEU A 140 1.43 -18.29 4.28
CA LEU A 140 0.80 -16.99 4.46
C LEU A 140 1.76 -15.83 4.21
N LEU A 141 3.00 -15.93 4.69
CA LEU A 141 4.05 -14.94 4.46
C LEU A 141 4.43 -14.85 2.98
N GLU A 142 4.67 -16.00 2.34
CA GLU A 142 5.02 -16.05 0.92
C GLU A 142 3.90 -15.45 0.05
N TRP A 143 2.65 -15.83 0.30
CA TRP A 143 1.50 -15.27 -0.41
C TRP A 143 1.36 -13.76 -0.15
N GLY A 144 1.55 -13.33 1.10
CA GLY A 144 1.51 -11.91 1.47
C GLY A 144 2.52 -11.07 0.67
N GLU A 145 3.75 -11.56 0.54
CA GLU A 145 4.83 -10.87 -0.18
C GLU A 145 4.70 -10.91 -1.70
N ARG A 146 4.17 -12.01 -2.25
CA ARG A 146 4.14 -12.26 -3.70
C ARG A 146 2.86 -11.83 -4.38
N GLU A 147 1.76 -11.75 -3.65
CA GLU A 147 0.44 -11.47 -4.20
C GLU A 147 -0.23 -10.29 -3.49
N MET A 148 -0.38 -10.35 -2.16
CA MET A 148 -1.13 -9.33 -1.43
C MET A 148 -0.49 -7.93 -1.50
N LEU A 149 0.81 -7.81 -1.23
CA LEU A 149 1.50 -6.51 -1.26
C LEU A 149 1.66 -5.96 -2.70
N PRO A 150 2.02 -6.77 -3.72
CA PRO A 150 2.02 -6.30 -5.10
C PRO A 150 0.64 -5.88 -5.62
N HIS A 151 -0.44 -6.57 -5.21
CA HIS A 151 -1.82 -6.17 -5.49
C HIS A 151 -2.12 -4.79 -4.93
N ALA A 152 -1.84 -4.58 -3.64
CA ALA A 152 -1.98 -3.30 -2.96
C ALA A 152 -1.22 -2.16 -3.66
N GLU A 153 0.05 -2.38 -4.05
CA GLU A 153 0.86 -1.38 -4.76
C GLU A 153 0.27 -1.00 -6.13
N ALA A 154 -0.29 -1.98 -6.84
CA ALA A 154 -0.94 -1.74 -8.12
C ALA A 154 -2.19 -0.88 -7.94
N GLU A 155 -3.01 -1.14 -6.91
CA GLU A 155 -4.17 -0.32 -6.57
C GLU A 155 -3.78 1.10 -6.17
N GLU A 156 -2.71 1.26 -5.39
CA GLU A 156 -2.19 2.59 -5.03
C GLU A 156 -1.90 3.44 -6.26
N THR A 157 -1.29 2.81 -7.26
CA THR A 157 -0.84 3.49 -8.48
C THR A 157 -2.00 3.75 -9.44
N GLN A 158 -2.83 2.74 -9.69
CA GLN A 158 -3.86 2.77 -10.75
C GLN A 158 -5.19 3.35 -10.25
N LEU A 159 -5.57 3.08 -9.00
CA LEU A 159 -6.88 3.44 -8.45
C LEU A 159 -6.80 4.61 -7.47
N TYR A 160 -5.91 4.51 -6.48
CA TYR A 160 -5.93 5.44 -5.34
C TYR A 160 -5.34 6.79 -5.70
N ARG A 161 -4.26 6.83 -6.50
CA ARG A 161 -3.67 8.09 -6.97
C ARG A 161 -4.69 8.99 -7.69
N PRO A 162 -5.43 8.52 -8.71
CA PRO A 162 -6.41 9.37 -9.38
C PRO A 162 -7.67 9.61 -8.53
N ALA A 163 -8.15 8.62 -7.76
CA ALA A 163 -9.31 8.80 -6.89
C ALA A 163 -9.04 9.76 -5.73
N GLY A 164 -7.86 9.70 -5.11
CA GLY A 164 -7.43 10.53 -3.99
C GLY A 164 -7.20 12.01 -4.36
N ALA A 165 -7.11 12.31 -5.66
CA ALA A 165 -7.13 13.68 -6.16
C ALA A 165 -8.53 14.32 -6.11
N ARG A 166 -9.58 13.54 -5.84
CA ARG A 166 -10.96 14.00 -5.63
C ARG A 166 -11.19 14.31 -4.16
N GLU A 167 -11.82 15.45 -3.89
CA GLU A 167 -12.13 15.86 -2.51
C GLU A 167 -13.02 14.83 -1.82
N GLU A 168 -13.95 14.24 -2.57
CA GLU A 168 -14.95 13.27 -2.12
C GLU A 168 -14.35 11.94 -1.65
N ALA A 169 -13.22 11.52 -2.24
CA ALA A 169 -12.59 10.23 -1.96
C ALA A 169 -11.27 10.33 -1.18
N ARG A 170 -10.68 11.54 -1.06
CA ARG A 170 -9.36 11.75 -0.45
C ARG A 170 -9.21 11.11 0.92
N LEU A 171 -10.15 11.34 1.84
CA LEU A 171 -10.06 10.79 3.20
C LEU A 171 -10.19 9.26 3.23
N LEU A 172 -10.98 8.67 2.33
CA LEU A 172 -11.08 7.22 2.22
C LEU A 172 -9.76 6.64 1.69
N VAL A 173 -9.17 7.26 0.66
CA VAL A 173 -7.88 6.84 0.12
C VAL A 173 -6.77 6.94 1.16
N GLU A 174 -6.74 8.01 1.97
CA GLU A 174 -5.79 8.12 3.08
C GLU A 174 -5.92 6.96 4.08
N VAL A 175 -7.16 6.51 4.37
CA VAL A 175 -7.40 5.34 5.23
C VAL A 175 -6.96 4.03 4.55
N LEU A 176 -7.23 3.85 3.26
CA LEU A 176 -6.83 2.63 2.53
C LEU A 176 -5.31 2.48 2.46
N LEU A 177 -4.59 3.59 2.24
CA LEU A 177 -3.12 3.64 2.29
C LEU A 177 -2.58 3.31 3.69
N ALA A 178 -3.26 3.75 4.74
CA ALA A 178 -2.89 3.37 6.11
C ALA A 178 -3.13 1.87 6.36
N ASP A 179 -4.23 1.31 5.86
CA ASP A 179 -4.46 -0.14 5.96
C ASP A 179 -3.35 -0.94 5.27
N HIS A 180 -2.88 -0.52 4.09
CA HIS A 180 -1.76 -1.19 3.41
C HIS A 180 -0.49 -1.23 4.27
N GLN A 181 -0.20 -0.13 4.99
CA GLN A 181 0.95 -0.07 5.91
C GLN A 181 0.75 -1.00 7.11
N ASP A 182 -0.46 -1.04 7.67
CA ASP A 182 -0.80 -1.94 8.77
C ASP A 182 -0.73 -3.42 8.34
N LEU A 183 -1.19 -3.76 7.14
CA LEU A 183 -1.08 -5.09 6.55
C LEU A 183 0.38 -5.53 6.38
N ALA A 184 1.22 -4.64 5.84
CA ALA A 184 2.66 -4.92 5.71
C ALA A 184 3.35 -5.08 7.07
N THR A 185 2.94 -4.28 8.06
CA THR A 185 3.44 -4.39 9.45
C THR A 185 3.04 -5.73 10.07
N LEU A 186 1.79 -6.17 9.89
CA LEU A 186 1.32 -7.46 10.39
C LEU A 186 2.04 -8.65 9.73
N LEU A 187 2.42 -8.55 8.45
CA LEU A 187 3.27 -9.56 7.82
C LEU A 187 4.68 -9.61 8.44
N ASP A 188 5.26 -8.45 8.77
CA ASP A 188 6.55 -8.39 9.45
C ASP A 188 6.48 -8.95 10.88
N GLU A 189 5.43 -8.60 11.63
CA GLU A 189 5.16 -9.18 12.95
C GLU A 189 4.96 -10.70 12.87
N LEU A 190 4.20 -11.18 11.88
CA LEU A 190 3.96 -12.60 11.68
C LEU A 190 5.27 -13.34 11.43
N ARG A 191 6.26 -12.74 10.75
CA ARG A 191 7.56 -13.37 10.49
C ARG A 191 8.34 -13.65 11.78
N GLY A 192 8.14 -12.86 12.83
CA GLY A 192 8.79 -13.03 14.13
C GLY A 192 7.98 -13.84 15.15
N ALA A 193 6.70 -14.09 14.89
CA ALA A 193 5.78 -14.72 15.83
C ALA A 193 5.82 -16.26 15.78
N ALA A 194 5.37 -16.92 16.85
CA ALA A 194 5.22 -18.37 16.91
C ALA A 194 4.00 -18.79 17.75
N GLY A 195 3.50 -20.01 17.53
CA GLY A 195 2.39 -20.59 18.29
C GLY A 195 1.16 -19.68 18.35
N ILE A 196 0.66 -19.44 19.57
CA ILE A 196 -0.53 -18.61 19.82
C ILE A 196 -0.35 -17.18 19.28
N GLU A 197 0.85 -16.61 19.39
CA GLU A 197 1.12 -15.26 18.88
C GLU A 197 0.99 -15.21 17.35
N ALA A 198 1.56 -16.20 16.64
CA ALA A 198 1.43 -16.29 15.19
C ALA A 198 -0.03 -16.43 14.75
N ALA A 199 -0.82 -17.26 15.43
CA ALA A 199 -2.26 -17.40 15.16
C ALA A 199 -3.03 -16.09 15.40
N ALA A 200 -2.68 -15.33 16.43
CA ALA A 200 -3.31 -14.05 16.75
C ALA A 200 -2.97 -12.96 15.71
N VAL A 201 -1.70 -12.85 15.29
CA VAL A 201 -1.28 -11.92 14.24
C VAL A 201 -1.94 -12.26 12.91
N ALA A 202 -1.92 -13.54 12.51
CA ALA A 202 -2.57 -13.99 11.28
C ALA A 202 -4.08 -13.74 11.27
N SER A 203 -4.76 -13.96 12.41
CA SER A 203 -6.20 -13.64 12.56
C SER A 203 -6.48 -12.14 12.40
N THR A 204 -5.58 -11.30 12.93
CA THR A 204 -5.68 -9.84 12.79
C THR A 204 -5.46 -9.41 11.34
N LEU A 205 -4.42 -9.94 10.68
CA LEU A 205 -4.13 -9.74 9.25
C LEU A 205 -5.35 -10.11 8.39
N SER A 206 -5.88 -11.32 8.56
CA SER A 206 -7.04 -11.81 7.81
C SER A 206 -8.26 -10.91 7.97
N ARG A 207 -8.53 -10.46 9.20
CA ARG A 207 -9.68 -9.59 9.48
C ARG A 207 -9.50 -8.19 8.91
N LEU A 208 -8.31 -7.60 9.06
CA LEU A 208 -7.99 -6.28 8.52
C LEU A 208 -8.05 -6.29 6.99
N PHE A 209 -7.48 -7.31 6.35
CA PHE A 209 -7.53 -7.45 4.89
C PHE A 209 -8.97 -7.54 4.38
N ALA A 210 -9.82 -8.34 5.02
CA ALA A 210 -11.24 -8.39 4.66
C ALA A 210 -11.97 -7.05 4.86
N LEU A 211 -11.63 -6.28 5.90
CA LEU A 211 -12.20 -4.94 6.11
C LEU A 211 -11.71 -3.92 5.08
N HIS A 212 -10.44 -4.02 4.70
CA HIS A 212 -9.82 -3.22 3.66
C HIS A 212 -10.55 -3.42 2.32
N ILE A 213 -10.63 -4.67 1.87
CA ILE A 213 -11.32 -5.08 0.64
C ILE A 213 -12.79 -4.65 0.64
N GLU A 214 -13.47 -4.72 1.78
CA GLU A 214 -14.87 -4.29 1.90
C GLU A 214 -15.03 -2.77 1.66
N LYS A 215 -14.10 -1.95 2.16
CA LYS A 215 -14.12 -0.49 1.92
C LYS A 215 -13.97 -0.20 0.43
N GLU A 216 -13.09 -0.92 -0.24
CA GLU A 216 -12.90 -0.76 -1.68
C GLU A 216 -14.15 -1.18 -2.46
N ASN A 217 -14.63 -2.40 -2.24
CA ASN A 217 -15.75 -2.99 -2.95
C ASN A 217 -17.04 -2.19 -2.78
N ARG A 218 -17.33 -1.73 -1.56
CA ARG A 218 -18.58 -1.01 -1.27
C ARG A 218 -18.52 0.47 -1.61
N VAL A 219 -17.35 1.09 -1.52
CA VAL A 219 -17.25 2.57 -1.55
C VAL A 219 -16.37 3.04 -2.69
N LEU A 220 -15.12 2.59 -2.75
CA LEU A 220 -14.15 3.13 -3.71
C LEU A 220 -14.45 2.72 -5.15
N LEU A 221 -14.61 1.42 -5.43
CA LEU A 221 -14.84 0.93 -6.80
C LEU A 221 -16.10 1.54 -7.42
N PRO A 222 -17.25 1.59 -6.71
CA PRO A 222 -18.45 2.22 -7.27
C PRO A 222 -18.31 3.74 -7.42
N PHE A 223 -17.48 4.40 -6.61
CA PHE A 223 -17.17 5.82 -6.78
C PHE A 223 -16.38 6.07 -8.07
N ILE A 224 -15.31 5.30 -8.30
CA ILE A 224 -14.48 5.41 -9.51
C ILE A 224 -15.35 5.17 -10.76
N ALA A 225 -16.11 4.07 -10.78
CA ALA A 225 -16.96 3.68 -11.92
C ALA A 225 -18.05 4.70 -12.30
N ARG A 226 -18.46 5.56 -11.36
CA ARG A 226 -19.50 6.59 -11.60
C ARG A 226 -18.94 8.00 -11.80
N THR A 227 -17.63 8.19 -11.66
CA THR A 227 -17.00 9.50 -11.79
C THR A 227 -16.61 9.72 -13.25
N PRO A 228 -17.20 10.71 -13.96
CA PRO A 228 -17.06 10.83 -15.42
C PRO A 228 -15.63 10.90 -15.96
N ASP A 229 -14.67 11.40 -15.18
CA ASP A 229 -13.28 11.57 -15.60
C ASP A 229 -12.31 10.60 -14.90
N LEU A 230 -12.85 9.52 -14.35
CA LEU A 230 -12.14 8.32 -13.93
C LEU A 230 -12.68 7.13 -14.75
N SER A 231 -11.85 6.12 -14.96
CA SER A 231 -12.28 4.88 -15.61
C SER A 231 -11.66 3.69 -14.88
N LEU A 232 -12.51 2.91 -14.22
CA LEU A 232 -12.12 1.66 -13.58
C LEU A 232 -11.80 0.62 -14.65
N SER A 233 -12.56 0.57 -15.74
CA SER A 233 -12.32 -0.38 -16.83
C SER A 233 -10.93 -0.21 -17.44
N ALA A 234 -10.51 1.03 -17.73
CA ALA A 234 -9.15 1.31 -18.21
C ALA A 234 -8.07 1.03 -17.14
N ALA A 235 -8.35 1.32 -15.86
CA ALA A 235 -7.39 1.06 -14.79
C ALA A 235 -7.16 -0.45 -14.58
N VAL A 236 -8.21 -1.26 -14.70
CA VAL A 236 -8.16 -2.73 -14.50
C VAL A 236 -7.50 -3.45 -15.67
N GLU A 237 -7.62 -2.96 -16.92
CA GLU A 237 -6.85 -3.51 -18.05
C GLU A 237 -5.33 -3.48 -17.80
N GLY A 238 -4.82 -2.47 -17.07
CA GLY A 238 -3.42 -2.41 -16.63
C GLY A 238 -3.07 -3.29 -15.41
N LEU A 239 -4.08 -3.78 -14.68
CA LEU A 239 -3.91 -4.70 -13.54
C LEU A 239 -3.85 -6.17 -13.98
N VAL A 240 -4.50 -6.54 -15.10
CA VAL A 240 -4.55 -7.93 -15.61
C VAL A 240 -3.16 -8.48 -16.01
N GLU A 241 -2.17 -7.62 -16.30
CA GLU A 241 -0.79 -8.07 -16.55
C GLU A 241 -0.03 -8.44 -15.25
N LEU A 242 -0.54 -8.04 -14.07
CA LEU A 242 -0.04 -8.42 -12.75
C LEU A 242 -0.86 -9.58 -12.11
N VAL A 243 -2.11 -9.73 -12.53
CA VAL A 243 -3.02 -10.83 -12.14
C VAL A 243 -2.75 -11.99 -13.08
N GLY A 244 -1.70 -12.75 -12.79
CA GLY A 244 -1.20 -13.82 -13.65
C GLY A 244 -2.31 -14.76 -14.14
N ASP A 245 -2.61 -14.70 -15.43
CA ASP A 245 -3.11 -15.84 -16.17
C ASP A 245 -1.94 -16.84 -16.22
N THR A 246 -1.85 -17.76 -15.25
CA THR A 246 -1.00 -18.93 -15.43
C THR A 246 -1.67 -19.81 -16.49
N PRO A 247 -1.09 -19.99 -17.69
CA PRO A 247 -1.54 -21.05 -18.57
C PRO A 247 -1.23 -22.33 -17.80
N VAL A 248 -2.26 -23.08 -17.45
CA VAL A 248 -2.11 -24.46 -16.99
C VAL A 248 -1.34 -25.17 -18.09
N HIS A 249 -0.04 -25.41 -17.88
CA HIS A 249 0.71 -26.33 -18.71
C HIS A 249 0.03 -27.68 -18.56
N ALA A 250 -0.76 -28.05 -19.56
CA ALA A 250 -1.22 -29.42 -19.73
C ALA A 250 0.02 -30.33 -19.72
N PRO A 251 0.00 -31.43 -18.97
CA PRO A 251 1.09 -32.38 -19.02
C PRO A 251 1.22 -32.93 -20.44
N ASP A 252 2.45 -32.88 -20.94
CA ASP A 252 2.93 -33.55 -22.14
C ASP A 252 2.62 -35.05 -22.03
N GLU A 253 1.50 -35.49 -22.62
CA GLU A 253 1.23 -36.91 -22.81
C GLU A 253 2.23 -37.44 -23.85
N GLY A 254 3.29 -38.01 -23.29
CA GLY A 254 4.39 -38.65 -23.96
C GLY A 254 3.97 -39.48 -25.17
N ARG A 255 4.39 -38.99 -26.32
CA ARG A 255 4.55 -39.74 -27.55
C ARG A 255 5.66 -40.78 -27.37
N HIS A 256 5.31 -41.97 -26.89
CA HIS A 256 6.13 -43.16 -27.04
C HIS A 256 5.35 -44.29 -27.71
N ALA A 257 5.25 -44.20 -29.03
CA ALA A 257 5.05 -45.34 -29.90
C ALA A 257 6.30 -45.46 -30.76
N HIS A 258 7.14 -46.47 -30.54
CA HIS A 258 8.04 -47.11 -31.52
C HIS A 258 8.74 -48.31 -30.87
N GLY A 259 8.64 -49.48 -31.52
CA GLY A 259 9.57 -50.61 -31.35
C GLY A 259 8.98 -51.85 -30.73
#